data_AF-A0A819GD96-F1
#
_entry.id   AF-A0A819GD96-F1
#
_cell.length_a   1.000
_cell.length_b   1.000
_cell.length_c   1.000
_cell.angle_alpha   90.00
_cell.angle_beta   90.00
_cell.angle_gamma   90.00
#
_symmetry.space_group_name_H-M   'P 1'
#
loop_
_entity.id
_entity.type
_entity.pdbx_description
1 polymer ?
#
loop_
_entity_poly.entity_id
_entity_poly.type
_entity_poly.pdbx_seq_one_letter_code
_entity_poly.pdbx_strand_id
1 'polypeptide(L)'
;MFYVDGIYNSKNQRIWAASRDEANEKDGIKIKQKFPKKVMIWLGVCSKGVIPLVIFDQGTVDHKVYIQNVLPVALEFGSKIFGEHWIFQQDGAKPHVHYLTQKWCQDKFPSFIDKDHWPPNSPDLNPLDYSIWDEFARAINWKTVISKTTLIEELKRTVKEIRQDGAQFGQTSRRIAEKRGITFFDPYPLEYPRYIKMKLSINRYLHNFFNFHLCLAVKFSYHLMSYIFFLLLFSYVLLFKFSPPTSDYPSIHWTEILTIILVSSMLIEETHYFLTQDNLQLIGQAKSCFRDFFKPMTMIGFILFYIGLILRFTNAGTEEDFIAARVVMAIDVEIWWLRCLSFIIVIPSMGPHLVAITKMLKDLSFFLIIIAVVMIGYGVASRSMVYYPQGNNVTLTTGSPDTSFSGRAIFRNVLYPVYYLMYGDFGDERTDLDNNSGTAWATADQVLLAIHMIFVNILLVNLLIAMFNKRFDEVNEDARTIWHSQQYLFTREYFTRSPFMPPISLIYNIYYLSRMLVFFIRREFFHGSADRSAKTFKIIAINKDLLEEWREFEGASTYTYALNEVKILKAASQKFKKGSDSSSTQKETKAGNSEDLNEAADNVRDVQDNLSKLNSTIEGMKLGFKNYFM
;
A
#
# COMPACT_ATOMS: atom_id res chain seq x y z
N MET A 1 -23.86 -30.52 -9.42
CA MET A 1 -25.34 -30.58 -9.62
C MET A 1 -25.58 -30.92 -11.08
N PHE A 2 -26.45 -31.90 -11.35
CA PHE A 2 -26.75 -32.38 -12.71
C PHE A 2 -28.23 -32.16 -13.03
N TYR A 3 -28.51 -31.75 -14.26
CA TYR A 3 -29.86 -31.50 -14.77
C TYR A 3 -30.25 -32.59 -15.76
N VAL A 4 -31.54 -32.94 -15.79
CA VAL A 4 -32.07 -33.98 -16.70
C VAL A 4 -31.93 -33.58 -18.18
N ASP A 5 -31.88 -32.28 -18.49
CA ASP A 5 -31.73 -31.76 -19.86
C ASP A 5 -30.30 -31.83 -20.42
N GLY A 6 -29.31 -32.30 -19.65
CA GLY A 6 -27.93 -32.47 -20.09
C GLY A 6 -27.15 -31.17 -20.31
N ILE A 7 -27.73 -30.00 -19.99
CA ILE A 7 -27.09 -28.72 -20.26
C ILE A 7 -26.28 -28.28 -19.03
N TYR A 8 -24.96 -28.49 -19.11
CA TYR A 8 -23.99 -28.08 -18.09
C TYR A 8 -23.87 -26.55 -17.94
N ASN A 9 -23.33 -26.10 -16.81
CA ASN A 9 -23.19 -24.69 -16.44
C ASN A 9 -22.41 -23.90 -17.51
N SER A 10 -23.03 -22.87 -18.10
CA SER A 10 -22.47 -22.07 -19.20
C SER A 10 -21.24 -21.25 -18.81
N LYS A 11 -20.93 -21.12 -17.50
CA LYS A 11 -19.74 -20.40 -17.04
C LYS A 11 -18.42 -21.08 -17.44
N ASN A 12 -18.43 -22.40 -17.66
CA ASN A 12 -17.21 -23.18 -17.93
C ASN A 12 -16.94 -23.44 -19.42
N GLN A 13 -17.90 -23.12 -20.30
CA GLN A 13 -17.74 -23.20 -21.76
C GLN A 13 -18.07 -21.83 -22.35
N ARG A 14 -17.05 -20.95 -22.42
CA ARG A 14 -17.17 -19.66 -23.11
C ARG A 14 -16.72 -19.84 -24.55
N ILE A 15 -17.63 -19.61 -25.48
CA ILE A 15 -17.33 -19.56 -26.91
C ILE A 15 -17.07 -18.11 -27.25
N TRP A 16 -15.87 -17.80 -27.73
CA TRP A 16 -15.55 -16.50 -28.30
C TRP A 16 -15.96 -16.52 -29.78
N ALA A 17 -16.84 -15.60 -30.16
CA ALA A 17 -17.35 -15.43 -31.51
C ALA A 17 -17.46 -13.93 -31.81
N ALA A 18 -17.13 -13.51 -33.03
CA ALA A 18 -17.17 -12.11 -33.46
C ALA A 18 -18.58 -11.65 -33.86
N SER A 19 -19.46 -12.58 -34.19
CA SER A 19 -20.86 -12.33 -34.52
C SER A 19 -21.79 -13.39 -33.94
N ARG A 20 -23.10 -13.09 -33.91
CA ARG A 20 -24.13 -14.01 -33.43
C ARG A 20 -24.26 -15.25 -34.31
N ASP A 21 -24.02 -15.12 -35.62
CA ASP A 21 -24.10 -16.24 -36.56
C ASP A 21 -22.92 -17.21 -36.36
N GLU A 22 -21.71 -16.69 -36.12
CA GLU A 22 -20.53 -17.50 -35.78
C GLU A 22 -20.71 -18.23 -34.43
N ALA A 23 -21.45 -17.65 -33.48
CA ALA A 23 -21.80 -18.33 -32.24
C ALA A 23 -22.79 -19.48 -32.46
N ASN A 24 -23.71 -19.36 -33.43
CA ASN A 24 -24.69 -20.39 -33.75
C ASN A 24 -24.05 -21.61 -34.43
N GLU A 25 -23.10 -21.39 -35.34
CA GLU A 25 -22.32 -22.47 -35.97
C GLU A 25 -21.50 -23.28 -34.95
N LYS A 26 -21.19 -22.70 -33.79
CA LYS A 26 -20.43 -23.34 -32.70
C LYS A 26 -21.31 -23.90 -31.58
N ASP A 27 -22.61 -24.17 -31.83
CA ASP A 27 -23.57 -24.62 -30.82
C ASP A 27 -23.70 -23.69 -29.60
N GLY A 28 -23.55 -22.38 -29.81
CA GLY A 28 -23.59 -21.37 -28.74
C GLY A 28 -24.97 -21.16 -28.12
N ILE A 29 -26.05 -21.51 -28.84
CA ILE A 29 -27.43 -21.42 -28.33
C ILE A 29 -27.88 -22.80 -27.83
N LYS A 30 -27.99 -22.93 -26.50
CA LYS A 30 -28.57 -24.11 -25.86
C LYS A 30 -29.97 -23.78 -25.36
N ILE A 31 -30.98 -24.44 -25.91
CA ILE A 31 -32.38 -24.30 -25.47
C ILE A 31 -32.54 -25.04 -24.15
N LYS A 32 -32.83 -24.31 -23.06
CA LYS A 32 -33.08 -24.88 -21.73
C LYS A 32 -34.57 -24.97 -21.45
N GLN A 33 -35.00 -26.07 -20.85
CA GLN A 33 -36.34 -26.17 -20.29
C GLN A 33 -36.47 -25.20 -19.10
N LYS A 34 -37.62 -24.54 -18.94
CA LYS A 34 -37.87 -23.66 -17.77
C LYS A 34 -38.04 -24.54 -16.52
N PHE A 35 -37.08 -24.47 -15.59
CA PHE A 35 -36.98 -25.28 -14.35
C PHE A 35 -36.74 -26.78 -14.58
N PRO A 36 -35.59 -27.19 -15.14
CA PRO A 36 -35.29 -28.60 -15.35
C PRO A 36 -35.14 -29.31 -14.00
N LYS A 37 -35.67 -30.55 -13.92
CA LYS A 37 -35.47 -31.40 -12.74
C LYS A 37 -33.97 -31.59 -12.51
N LYS A 38 -33.53 -31.45 -11.26
CA LYS A 38 -32.12 -31.47 -10.87
C LYS A 38 -31.83 -32.50 -9.79
N VAL A 39 -30.61 -33.02 -9.82
CA VAL A 39 -30.05 -33.90 -8.79
C VAL A 39 -28.81 -33.21 -8.23
N MET A 40 -28.79 -33.03 -6.91
CA MET A 40 -27.59 -32.58 -6.21
C MET A 40 -26.81 -33.83 -5.78
N ILE A 41 -25.50 -33.79 -6.00
CA ILE A 41 -24.60 -34.88 -5.66
C ILE A 41 -23.39 -34.30 -4.95
N TRP A 42 -22.78 -35.13 -4.12
CA TRP A 42 -21.45 -34.90 -3.57
C TRP A 42 -20.55 -36.08 -3.94
N LEU A 43 -19.31 -35.75 -4.29
CA LEU A 43 -18.30 -36.71 -4.72
C LEU A 43 -16.96 -36.27 -4.17
N GLY A 44 -16.27 -37.17 -3.48
CA GLY A 44 -14.85 -36.98 -3.14
C GLY A 44 -13.96 -37.62 -4.18
N VAL A 45 -12.82 -37.00 -4.46
CA VAL A 45 -11.84 -37.49 -5.45
C VAL A 45 -10.46 -37.49 -4.79
N CYS A 46 -9.68 -38.55 -5.01
CA CYS A 46 -8.33 -38.68 -4.50
C CYS A 46 -7.41 -39.37 -5.53
N SER A 47 -6.11 -39.42 -5.25
CA SER A 47 -5.10 -40.02 -6.14
C SER A 47 -5.33 -41.51 -6.44
N LYS A 48 -6.07 -42.23 -5.58
CA LYS A 48 -6.39 -43.66 -5.72
C LYS A 48 -7.80 -43.93 -6.25
N GLY A 49 -8.52 -42.89 -6.67
CA GLY A 49 -9.84 -43.01 -7.29
C GLY A 49 -10.90 -42.11 -6.67
N VAL A 50 -12.16 -42.54 -6.75
CA VAL A 50 -13.33 -41.71 -6.40
C VAL A 50 -14.09 -42.35 -5.23
N ILE A 51 -14.52 -41.51 -4.28
CA ILE A 51 -15.32 -41.91 -3.11
C ILE A 51 -16.74 -42.31 -3.58
N PRO A 52 -17.45 -43.23 -2.88
CA PRO A 52 -18.85 -43.51 -3.16
C PRO A 52 -19.70 -42.23 -3.28
N LEU A 53 -20.54 -42.21 -4.33
CA LEU A 53 -21.40 -41.08 -4.66
C LEU A 53 -22.48 -40.89 -3.58
N VAL A 54 -22.56 -39.67 -3.03
CA VAL A 54 -23.66 -39.27 -2.13
C VAL A 54 -24.67 -38.46 -2.94
N ILE A 55 -25.93 -38.91 -2.94
CA ILE A 55 -27.00 -38.30 -3.72
C ILE A 55 -27.99 -37.63 -2.77
N PHE A 56 -28.38 -36.39 -3.09
CA PHE A 56 -29.45 -35.69 -2.39
C PHE A 56 -30.68 -35.61 -3.28
N ASP A 57 -31.75 -36.24 -2.82
CA ASP A 57 -33.01 -36.33 -3.53
C ASP A 57 -33.92 -35.10 -3.26
N GLN A 58 -33.77 -34.38 -2.15
CA GLN A 58 -34.60 -33.22 -1.82
C GLN A 58 -33.80 -32.04 -1.24
N GLY A 59 -34.17 -30.82 -1.65
CA GLY A 59 -33.73 -29.58 -1.01
C GLY A 59 -32.32 -29.07 -1.38
N THR A 60 -31.84 -28.13 -0.57
CA THR A 60 -30.48 -27.59 -0.61
C THR A 60 -29.70 -28.21 0.54
N VAL A 61 -28.45 -28.60 0.31
CA VAL A 61 -27.60 -29.18 1.37
C VAL A 61 -27.23 -28.09 2.37
N ASP A 62 -27.69 -28.25 3.60
CA ASP A 62 -27.27 -27.44 4.74
C ASP A 62 -26.11 -28.11 5.50
N HIS A 63 -25.60 -27.47 6.54
CA HIS A 63 -24.49 -28.00 7.33
C HIS A 63 -24.85 -29.28 8.09
N LYS A 64 -26.12 -29.48 8.49
CA LYS A 64 -26.55 -30.67 9.24
C LYS A 64 -26.57 -31.90 8.34
N VAL A 65 -27.19 -31.77 7.17
CA VAL A 65 -27.23 -32.81 6.13
C VAL A 65 -25.81 -33.13 5.67
N TYR A 66 -24.95 -32.12 5.53
CA TYR A 66 -23.54 -32.33 5.19
C TYR A 66 -22.79 -33.13 6.26
N ILE A 67 -22.91 -32.76 7.54
CA ILE A 67 -22.27 -33.47 8.66
C ILE A 67 -22.80 -34.91 8.80
N GLN A 68 -24.09 -35.15 8.57
CA GLN A 68 -24.70 -36.47 8.75
C GLN A 68 -24.47 -37.41 7.57
N ASN A 69 -24.56 -36.91 6.33
CA ASN A 69 -24.63 -37.78 5.15
C ASN A 69 -23.35 -37.77 4.31
N VAL A 70 -22.49 -36.75 4.45
CA VAL A 70 -21.28 -36.61 3.63
C VAL A 70 -20.01 -36.94 4.40
N LEU A 71 -19.78 -36.22 5.49
CA LEU A 71 -18.51 -36.31 6.22
C LEU A 71 -18.19 -37.73 6.74
N PRO A 72 -19.16 -38.54 7.22
CA PRO A 72 -18.88 -39.91 7.64
C PRO A 72 -18.43 -40.80 6.48
N VAL A 73 -19.02 -40.62 5.29
CA VAL A 73 -18.63 -41.36 4.07
C VAL A 73 -17.21 -40.98 3.65
N ALA A 74 -16.87 -39.70 3.73
CA ALA A 74 -15.51 -39.22 3.45
C ALA A 74 -14.48 -39.79 4.45
N LEU A 75 -14.82 -39.83 5.74
CA LEU A 75 -13.96 -40.35 6.80
C LEU A 75 -13.73 -41.86 6.65
N GLU A 76 -14.80 -42.65 6.52
CA GLU A 76 -14.71 -44.10 6.39
C GLU A 76 -13.85 -44.49 5.18
N PHE A 77 -14.08 -43.84 4.05
CA PHE A 77 -13.36 -44.14 2.82
C PHE A 77 -11.91 -43.66 2.84
N GLY A 78 -11.67 -42.43 3.33
CA GLY A 78 -10.32 -41.87 3.48
C GLY A 78 -9.45 -42.72 4.39
N SER A 79 -9.98 -43.11 5.56
CA SER A 79 -9.29 -43.99 6.50
C SER A 79 -9.06 -45.39 5.93
N LYS A 80 -9.99 -45.94 5.14
CA LYS A 80 -9.83 -47.25 4.50
C LYS A 80 -8.73 -47.26 3.43
N ILE A 81 -8.52 -46.15 2.72
CA ILE A 81 -7.58 -46.07 1.58
C ILE A 81 -6.18 -45.57 1.98
N PHE A 82 -6.12 -44.63 2.92
CA PHE A 82 -4.89 -43.92 3.29
C PHE A 82 -4.48 -44.12 4.76
N GLY A 83 -5.25 -44.88 5.55
CA GLY A 83 -5.01 -45.01 6.98
C GLY A 83 -5.15 -43.66 7.69
N GLU A 84 -4.14 -43.27 8.48
CA GLU A 84 -4.11 -41.99 9.20
C GLU A 84 -3.37 -40.88 8.44
N HIS A 85 -2.87 -41.14 7.23
CA HIS A 85 -1.98 -40.22 6.52
C HIS A 85 -2.65 -39.54 5.33
N TRP A 86 -3.63 -38.68 5.61
CA TRP A 86 -4.31 -37.89 4.60
C TRP A 86 -4.88 -36.59 5.16
N ILE A 87 -5.11 -35.63 4.27
CA ILE A 87 -5.65 -34.31 4.59
C ILE A 87 -6.99 -34.16 3.88
N PHE A 88 -8.05 -33.82 4.62
CA PHE A 88 -9.35 -33.49 4.03
C PHE A 88 -9.39 -32.01 3.62
N GLN A 89 -9.78 -31.75 2.37
CA GLN A 89 -9.94 -30.43 1.79
C GLN A 89 -11.35 -30.30 1.20
N GLN A 90 -11.98 -29.15 1.42
CA GLN A 90 -13.31 -28.83 0.90
C GLN A 90 -13.35 -27.40 0.37
N ASP A 91 -14.26 -27.12 -0.57
CA ASP A 91 -14.42 -25.77 -1.12
C ASP A 91 -15.09 -24.81 -0.11
N GLY A 92 -15.18 -23.53 -0.46
CA GLY A 92 -15.79 -22.49 0.38
C GLY A 92 -17.33 -22.45 0.42
N ALA A 93 -18.04 -23.54 0.08
CA ALA A 93 -19.51 -23.54 0.09
C ALA A 93 -20.09 -23.28 1.49
N LYS A 94 -21.30 -22.68 1.54
CA LYS A 94 -22.02 -22.34 2.79
C LYS A 94 -22.06 -23.45 3.85
N PRO A 95 -22.36 -24.73 3.53
CA PRO A 95 -22.33 -25.80 4.54
C PRO A 95 -20.91 -26.13 5.06
N HIS A 96 -19.87 -25.87 4.27
CA HIS A 96 -18.48 -26.17 4.62
C HIS A 96 -17.93 -25.16 5.62
N VAL A 97 -18.20 -23.88 5.42
CA VAL A 97 -17.70 -22.78 6.28
C VAL A 97 -18.43 -22.67 7.63
N HIS A 98 -19.51 -23.42 7.82
CA HIS A 98 -20.29 -23.39 9.07
C HIS A 98 -19.45 -23.93 10.24
N TYR A 99 -19.54 -23.27 11.41
CA TYR A 99 -18.69 -23.59 12.57
C TYR A 99 -18.82 -25.05 13.03
N LEU A 100 -20.03 -25.61 13.03
CA LEU A 100 -20.25 -27.03 13.38
C LEU A 100 -19.55 -27.99 12.42
N THR A 101 -19.54 -27.67 11.12
CA THR A 101 -18.88 -28.47 10.10
C THR A 101 -17.38 -28.43 10.29
N GLN A 102 -16.82 -27.23 10.45
CA GLN A 102 -15.39 -27.02 10.70
C GLN A 102 -14.94 -27.76 11.97
N LYS A 103 -15.72 -27.64 13.06
CA LYS A 103 -15.45 -28.34 14.32
C LYS A 103 -15.50 -29.85 14.16
N TRP A 104 -16.51 -30.40 13.49
CA TRP A 104 -16.59 -31.84 13.22
C TRP A 104 -15.38 -32.34 12.44
N CYS A 105 -14.96 -31.58 11.41
CA CYS A 105 -13.79 -31.93 10.60
C CYS A 105 -12.50 -31.95 11.42
N GLN A 106 -12.30 -30.93 12.26
CA GLN A 106 -11.14 -30.84 13.17
C GLN A 106 -11.12 -31.95 14.22
N ASP A 107 -12.29 -32.38 14.71
CA ASP A 107 -12.40 -33.40 15.75
C ASP A 107 -12.26 -34.84 15.21
N LYS A 108 -12.59 -35.08 13.93
CA LYS A 108 -12.72 -36.44 13.37
C LYS A 108 -11.71 -36.80 12.28
N PHE A 109 -11.27 -35.85 11.45
CA PHE A 109 -10.30 -36.16 10.39
C PHE A 109 -8.86 -36.18 10.95
N PRO A 110 -7.96 -37.03 10.41
CA PRO A 110 -6.56 -37.02 10.80
C PRO A 110 -5.84 -35.69 10.55
N SER A 111 -6.22 -35.01 9.46
CA SER A 111 -5.77 -33.65 9.13
C SER A 111 -6.82 -32.97 8.24
N PHE A 112 -6.99 -31.66 8.39
CA PHE A 112 -8.04 -30.88 7.74
C PHE A 112 -7.57 -29.45 7.46
N ILE A 113 -7.83 -28.95 6.24
CA ILE A 113 -7.61 -27.54 5.89
C ILE A 113 -8.86 -26.75 6.25
N ASP A 114 -8.78 -25.91 7.28
CA ASP A 114 -9.89 -25.06 7.69
C ASP A 114 -10.12 -23.86 6.77
N LYS A 115 -11.25 -23.18 6.97
CA LYS A 115 -11.67 -22.04 6.16
C LYS A 115 -10.71 -20.85 6.17
N ASP A 116 -9.92 -20.67 7.23
CA ASP A 116 -9.06 -19.50 7.43
C ASP A 116 -7.66 -19.74 6.84
N HIS A 117 -7.25 -21.01 6.77
CA HIS A 117 -6.05 -21.43 6.07
C HIS A 117 -6.29 -21.66 4.56
N TRP A 118 -7.54 -21.65 4.11
CA TRP A 118 -7.89 -21.78 2.70
C TRP A 118 -7.86 -20.41 1.99
N PRO A 119 -6.91 -20.15 1.06
CA PRO A 119 -6.84 -18.88 0.34
C PRO A 119 -8.04 -18.73 -0.62
N PRO A 120 -8.81 -17.62 -0.55
CA PRO A 120 -9.88 -17.36 -1.50
C PRO A 120 -9.31 -17.20 -2.91
N ASN A 121 -9.87 -17.92 -3.89
CA ASN A 121 -9.51 -17.86 -5.31
C ASN A 121 -8.07 -18.30 -5.68
N SER A 122 -7.49 -19.28 -4.98
CA SER A 122 -6.24 -19.92 -5.44
C SER A 122 -6.50 -20.86 -6.64
N PRO A 123 -5.92 -20.61 -7.83
CA PRO A 123 -6.03 -21.52 -8.97
C PRO A 123 -5.15 -22.77 -8.84
N ASP A 124 -4.11 -22.74 -8.01
CA ASP A 124 -3.05 -23.75 -7.95
C ASP A 124 -3.31 -24.87 -6.93
N LEU A 125 -4.18 -24.64 -5.93
CA LEU A 125 -4.49 -25.59 -4.85
C LEU A 125 -5.88 -26.22 -4.95
N ASN A 126 -6.71 -25.80 -5.90
CA ASN A 126 -8.01 -26.41 -6.12
C ASN A 126 -7.82 -27.71 -6.92
N PRO A 127 -8.23 -28.90 -6.43
CA PRO A 127 -8.40 -30.04 -7.34
C PRO A 127 -9.32 -29.56 -8.46
N LEU A 128 -8.90 -29.76 -9.73
CA LEU A 128 -9.56 -29.23 -10.93
C LEU A 128 -11.01 -29.75 -11.06
N ASP A 129 -11.90 -29.25 -10.20
CA ASP A 129 -13.27 -29.69 -10.00
C ASP A 129 -14.04 -29.59 -11.31
N TYR A 130 -13.87 -28.47 -12.02
CA TYR A 130 -14.43 -28.26 -13.35
C TYR A 130 -14.01 -29.34 -14.35
N SER A 131 -12.78 -29.85 -14.27
CA SER A 131 -12.26 -30.86 -15.20
C SER A 131 -12.83 -32.24 -14.88
N ILE A 132 -12.95 -32.55 -13.59
CA ILE A 132 -13.52 -33.82 -13.14
C ILE A 132 -15.02 -33.86 -13.45
N TRP A 133 -15.75 -32.78 -13.17
CA TRP A 133 -17.18 -32.71 -13.48
C TRP A 133 -17.46 -32.76 -14.99
N ASP A 134 -16.57 -32.23 -15.83
CA ASP A 134 -16.65 -32.33 -17.29
C ASP A 134 -16.45 -33.77 -17.79
N GLU A 135 -15.50 -34.52 -17.21
CA GLU A 135 -15.30 -35.94 -17.53
C GLU A 135 -16.53 -36.77 -17.15
N PHE A 136 -17.09 -36.51 -15.96
CA PHE A 136 -18.35 -37.12 -15.53
C PHE A 136 -19.50 -36.82 -16.49
N ALA A 137 -19.62 -35.57 -16.97
CA ALA A 137 -20.64 -35.19 -17.93
C ALA A 137 -20.43 -35.88 -19.30
N ARG A 138 -19.19 -36.10 -19.74
CA ARG A 138 -18.88 -36.80 -21.00
C ARG A 138 -19.16 -38.30 -20.92
N ALA A 139 -18.96 -38.92 -19.77
CA ALA A 139 -19.16 -40.36 -19.57
C ALA A 139 -20.64 -40.76 -19.36
N ILE A 140 -21.52 -39.80 -19.09
CA ILE A 140 -22.97 -40.04 -19.00
C ILE A 140 -23.56 -40.22 -20.40
N ASN A 141 -24.32 -41.30 -20.59
CA ASN A 141 -25.09 -41.48 -21.81
C ASN A 141 -26.38 -40.64 -21.74
N TRP A 142 -26.31 -39.39 -22.18
CA TRP A 142 -27.46 -38.47 -22.13
C TRP A 142 -28.70 -38.94 -22.89
N LYS A 143 -28.56 -39.89 -23.82
CA LYS A 143 -29.70 -40.47 -24.56
C LYS A 143 -30.59 -41.35 -23.68
N THR A 144 -30.07 -41.92 -22.59
CA THR A 144 -30.83 -42.76 -21.66
C THR A 144 -31.46 -41.95 -20.52
N VAL A 145 -31.12 -40.66 -20.40
CA VAL A 145 -31.57 -39.79 -19.32
C VAL A 145 -32.93 -39.17 -19.66
N ILE A 146 -34.02 -39.78 -19.18
CA ILE A 146 -35.40 -39.32 -19.41
C ILE A 146 -36.03 -38.79 -18.10
N SER A 147 -35.60 -39.33 -16.96
CA SER A 147 -36.13 -39.02 -15.64
C SER A 147 -35.01 -38.81 -14.60
N LYS A 148 -35.40 -38.36 -13.40
CA LYS A 148 -34.50 -38.21 -12.27
C LYS A 148 -33.89 -39.56 -11.83
N THR A 149 -34.68 -40.63 -11.92
CA THR A 149 -34.28 -41.98 -11.54
C THR A 149 -33.23 -42.52 -12.51
N THR A 150 -33.47 -42.39 -13.82
CA THR A 150 -32.50 -42.80 -14.86
C THR A 150 -31.22 -41.98 -14.79
N LEU A 151 -31.29 -40.69 -14.44
CA LEU A 151 -30.09 -39.86 -14.20
C LEU A 151 -29.26 -40.37 -13.02
N ILE A 152 -29.92 -40.79 -11.94
CA ILE A 152 -29.26 -41.35 -10.75
C ILE A 152 -28.58 -42.69 -11.09
N GLU A 153 -29.24 -43.55 -11.86
CA GLU A 153 -28.70 -44.84 -12.29
C GLU A 153 -27.46 -44.66 -13.19
N GLU A 154 -27.54 -43.74 -14.16
CA GLU A 154 -26.39 -43.39 -15.01
C GLU A 154 -25.23 -42.81 -14.20
N LEU A 155 -25.50 -41.90 -13.25
CA LEU A 155 -24.46 -41.37 -12.36
C LEU A 155 -23.78 -42.47 -11.53
N LYS A 156 -24.55 -43.43 -11.01
CA LYS A 156 -24.00 -44.59 -10.29
C LYS A 156 -23.18 -45.50 -11.20
N ARG A 157 -23.61 -45.73 -12.44
CA ARG A 157 -22.87 -46.49 -13.46
C ARG A 157 -21.52 -45.83 -13.76
N THR A 158 -21.52 -44.53 -14.07
CA THR A 158 -20.31 -43.75 -14.38
C THR A 158 -19.31 -43.77 -13.22
N VAL A 159 -19.75 -43.60 -11.98
CA VAL A 159 -18.86 -43.70 -10.80
C VAL A 159 -18.25 -45.10 -10.67
N LYS A 160 -19.03 -46.16 -10.96
CA LYS A 160 -18.55 -47.54 -10.88
C LYS A 160 -17.49 -47.83 -11.96
N GLU A 161 -17.70 -47.34 -13.18
CA GLU A 161 -16.74 -47.47 -14.29
C GLU A 161 -15.44 -46.74 -13.97
N ILE A 162 -15.51 -45.47 -13.57
CA ILE A 162 -14.34 -44.67 -13.19
C ILE A 162 -13.58 -45.29 -12.02
N ARG A 163 -14.28 -45.95 -11.09
CA ARG A 163 -13.66 -46.64 -9.96
C ARG A 163 -12.98 -47.94 -10.34
N GLN A 164 -13.45 -48.64 -11.37
CA GLN A 164 -12.84 -49.88 -11.87
C GLN A 164 -11.57 -49.59 -12.70
N ASP A 165 -11.50 -48.44 -13.37
CA ASP A 165 -10.32 -47.92 -14.09
C ASP A 165 -9.29 -47.21 -13.18
N GLY A 166 -9.28 -47.49 -11.87
CA GLY A 166 -8.54 -46.73 -10.85
C GLY A 166 -7.02 -46.57 -11.07
N ALA A 167 -6.39 -47.42 -11.89
CA ALA A 167 -4.99 -47.27 -12.31
C ALA A 167 -4.77 -46.20 -13.40
N GLN A 168 -5.77 -45.95 -14.25
CA GLN A 168 -5.74 -44.93 -15.29
C GLN A 168 -6.19 -43.56 -14.77
N PHE A 169 -7.08 -43.46 -13.79
CA PHE A 169 -7.67 -42.17 -13.38
C PHE A 169 -6.62 -41.15 -12.90
N GLY A 170 -5.61 -41.58 -12.12
CA GLY A 170 -4.48 -40.73 -11.71
C GLY A 170 -3.55 -40.33 -12.85
N GLN A 171 -3.47 -41.13 -13.92
CA GLN A 171 -2.74 -40.80 -15.15
C GLN A 171 -3.58 -39.93 -16.10
N THR A 172 -4.90 -40.04 -16.06
CA THR A 172 -5.85 -39.28 -16.88
C THR A 172 -5.97 -37.84 -16.39
N SER A 173 -6.02 -37.60 -15.08
CA SER A 173 -5.91 -36.26 -14.51
C SER A 173 -4.55 -35.59 -14.84
N ARG A 174 -3.45 -36.34 -14.78
CA ARG A 174 -2.11 -35.90 -15.23
C ARG A 174 -2.06 -35.56 -16.73
N ARG A 175 -2.51 -36.48 -17.60
CA ARG A 175 -2.57 -36.29 -19.06
C ARG A 175 -3.47 -35.14 -19.51
N ILE A 176 -4.56 -34.87 -18.79
CA ILE A 176 -5.50 -33.78 -19.12
C ILE A 176 -4.89 -32.41 -18.74
N ALA A 177 -4.16 -32.32 -17.63
CA ALA A 177 -3.42 -31.11 -17.27
C ALA A 177 -2.26 -30.85 -18.23
N GLU A 178 -1.50 -31.88 -18.61
CA GLU A 178 -0.45 -31.79 -19.63
C GLU A 178 -1.00 -31.34 -21.00
N LYS A 179 -2.15 -31.90 -21.44
CA LYS A 179 -2.83 -31.46 -22.69
C LYS A 179 -3.34 -30.02 -22.66
N ARG A 180 -3.53 -29.43 -21.47
CA ARG A 180 -3.99 -28.05 -21.28
C ARG A 180 -2.87 -27.10 -20.83
N GLY A 181 -1.61 -27.56 -20.81
CA GLY A 181 -0.43 -26.74 -20.49
C GLY A 181 -0.29 -26.39 -19.02
N ILE A 182 -0.86 -27.19 -18.11
CA ILE A 182 -0.74 -27.02 -16.65
C ILE A 182 0.19 -28.12 -16.14
N THR A 183 1.39 -27.75 -15.71
CA THR A 183 2.38 -28.64 -15.09
C THR A 183 1.95 -28.94 -13.65
N PHE A 184 1.80 -30.22 -13.31
CA PHE A 184 1.70 -30.65 -11.92
C PHE A 184 3.08 -30.53 -11.27
N PHE A 185 3.24 -29.61 -10.32
CA PHE A 185 4.23 -29.83 -9.27
C PHE A 185 3.75 -31.05 -8.49
N ASP A 186 4.55 -32.12 -8.47
CA ASP A 186 4.32 -33.18 -7.49
C ASP A 186 4.31 -32.51 -6.12
N PRO A 187 3.30 -32.75 -5.27
CA PRO A 187 3.37 -32.29 -3.91
C PRO A 187 4.56 -33.05 -3.30
N TYR A 188 5.70 -32.38 -3.18
CA TYR A 188 6.66 -32.70 -2.14
C TYR A 188 5.86 -32.89 -0.84
N PRO A 189 6.26 -33.82 0.04
CA PRO A 189 5.67 -33.91 1.37
C PRO A 189 5.96 -32.58 2.08
N LEU A 190 5.07 -31.61 1.88
CA LEU A 190 4.92 -30.47 2.75
C LEU A 190 4.51 -31.10 4.07
N GLU A 191 5.50 -31.34 4.93
CA GLU A 191 5.28 -31.51 6.35
C GLU A 191 4.59 -30.24 6.83
N TYR A 192 3.27 -30.20 6.71
CA TYR A 192 2.47 -29.30 7.51
C TYR A 192 2.83 -29.64 8.95
N PRO A 193 3.34 -28.69 9.76
CA PRO A 193 3.67 -28.97 11.14
C PRO A 193 2.39 -29.50 11.78
N ARG A 194 2.41 -30.79 12.15
CA ARG A 194 1.32 -31.43 12.89
C ARG A 194 1.05 -30.51 14.07
N TYR A 195 -0.13 -29.92 14.15
CA TYR A 195 -0.60 -29.24 15.36
C TYR A 195 -0.92 -30.32 16.40
N ILE A 196 0.14 -30.96 16.89
CA ILE A 196 0.11 -31.70 18.13
C ILE A 196 -0.31 -30.66 19.17
N LYS A 197 -1.42 -30.93 19.88
CA LYS A 197 -1.78 -30.26 21.14
C LYS A 197 -0.65 -30.48 22.15
N MET A 198 0.48 -29.79 21.97
CA MET A 198 1.58 -29.76 22.90
C MET A 198 1.23 -28.77 23.99
N LYS A 199 1.20 -29.24 25.25
CA LYS A 199 1.24 -28.38 26.43
C LYS A 199 2.32 -27.30 26.21
N LEU A 200 1.92 -26.03 26.23
CA LEU A 200 2.84 -24.91 26.02
C LEU A 200 3.93 -24.92 27.10
N SER A 201 5.19 -25.07 26.68
CA SER A 201 6.38 -24.82 27.50
C SER A 201 6.61 -23.31 27.61
N ILE A 202 7.08 -22.84 28.77
CA ILE A 202 7.40 -21.43 29.07
C ILE A 202 8.35 -20.83 28.01
N ASN A 203 9.28 -21.62 27.47
CA ASN A 203 10.19 -21.18 26.42
C ASN A 203 9.47 -20.85 25.10
N ARG A 204 8.39 -21.58 24.78
CA ARG A 204 7.57 -21.31 23.59
C ARG A 204 6.70 -20.06 23.79
N TYR A 205 6.25 -19.81 25.02
CA TYR A 205 5.56 -18.56 25.35
C TYR A 205 6.48 -17.35 25.23
N LEU A 206 7.70 -17.42 25.77
CA LEU A 206 8.71 -16.36 25.61
C LEU A 206 9.07 -16.14 24.14
N HIS A 207 9.27 -17.21 23.37
CA HIS A 207 9.52 -17.11 21.93
C HIS A 207 8.36 -16.43 21.18
N ASN A 208 7.12 -16.82 21.46
CA ASN A 208 5.94 -16.21 20.86
C ASN A 208 5.77 -14.75 21.28
N PHE A 209 6.08 -14.41 22.53
CA PHE A 209 6.07 -13.04 23.05
C PHE A 209 7.10 -12.17 22.32
N PHE A 210 8.34 -12.63 22.16
CA PHE A 210 9.35 -11.91 21.37
C PHE A 210 8.92 -11.77 19.91
N ASN A 211 8.40 -12.81 19.26
CA ASN A 211 7.92 -12.75 17.88
C ASN A 211 6.76 -11.74 17.71
N PHE A 212 5.86 -11.66 18.70
CA PHE A 212 4.78 -10.68 18.71
C PHE A 212 5.32 -9.24 18.78
N HIS A 213 6.24 -8.95 19.70
CA HIS A 213 6.87 -7.62 19.82
C HIS A 213 7.82 -7.29 18.66
N LEU A 214 8.28 -8.29 17.91
CA LEU A 214 9.06 -8.11 16.68
C LEU A 214 8.19 -7.78 15.46
N CYS A 215 6.88 -8.03 15.52
CA CYS A 215 5.95 -7.72 14.45
C CYS A 215 5.93 -6.22 14.16
N LEU A 216 5.99 -5.85 12.88
CA LEU A 216 6.09 -4.46 12.43
C LEU A 216 4.92 -3.59 12.88
N ALA A 217 3.70 -4.13 12.80
CA ALA A 217 2.48 -3.41 13.20
C ALA A 217 2.50 -3.08 14.71
N VAL A 218 2.99 -4.03 15.52
CA VAL A 218 3.10 -3.87 16.97
C VAL A 218 4.18 -2.82 17.29
N LYS A 219 5.36 -2.91 16.68
CA LYS A 219 6.42 -1.89 16.82
C LYS A 219 5.90 -0.50 16.47
N PHE A 220 5.23 -0.35 15.32
CA PHE A 220 4.66 0.92 14.90
C PHE A 220 3.65 1.47 15.91
N SER A 221 2.73 0.63 16.38
CA SER A 221 1.71 1.04 17.34
C SER A 221 2.33 1.56 18.63
N TYR A 222 3.40 0.91 19.11
CA TYR A 222 4.15 1.42 20.23
C TYR A 222 4.76 2.78 19.88
N HIS A 223 5.61 2.87 18.87
CA HIS A 223 6.26 4.15 18.51
C HIS A 223 5.27 5.31 18.40
N LEU A 224 4.08 5.08 17.82
CA LEU A 224 3.00 6.05 17.78
C LEU A 224 2.50 6.44 19.18
N MET A 225 2.20 5.46 20.05
CA MET A 225 1.75 5.72 21.41
C MET A 225 2.77 6.51 22.24
N SER A 226 4.07 6.18 22.19
CA SER A 226 5.09 6.99 22.89
C SER A 226 5.26 8.36 22.29
N TYR A 227 5.15 8.48 20.97
CA TYR A 227 5.23 9.79 20.34
C TYR A 227 4.09 10.71 20.79
N ILE A 228 2.85 10.21 20.85
CA ILE A 228 1.71 10.96 21.41
C ILE A 228 1.93 11.28 22.88
N PHE A 229 2.42 10.33 23.68
CA PHE A 229 2.76 10.59 25.08
C PHE A 229 3.83 11.69 25.22
N PHE A 230 4.86 11.66 24.39
CA PHE A 230 5.89 12.68 24.33
C PHE A 230 5.31 14.06 24.01
N LEU A 231 4.42 14.17 23.00
CA LEU A 231 3.78 15.45 22.65
C LEU A 231 2.96 16.01 23.81
N LEU A 232 2.18 15.16 24.48
CA LEU A 232 1.39 15.56 25.64
C LEU A 232 2.28 15.97 26.82
N LEU A 233 3.33 15.20 27.10
CA LEU A 233 4.30 15.51 28.16
C LEU A 233 5.03 16.82 27.88
N PHE A 234 5.52 17.03 26.65
CA PHE A 234 6.25 18.23 26.28
C PHE A 234 5.35 19.47 26.36
N SER A 235 4.10 19.36 25.89
CA SER A 235 3.08 20.41 26.02
C SER A 235 2.77 20.72 27.50
N TYR A 236 2.64 19.68 28.34
CA TYR A 236 2.42 19.85 29.78
C TYR A 236 3.59 20.56 30.47
N VAL A 237 4.84 20.20 30.13
CA VAL A 237 6.04 20.84 30.69
C VAL A 237 6.03 22.33 30.36
N LEU A 238 5.82 22.73 29.10
CA LEU A 238 5.84 24.14 28.70
C LEU A 238 4.70 24.98 29.29
N LEU A 239 3.52 24.39 29.48
CA LEU A 239 2.36 25.10 30.03
C LEU A 239 2.42 25.26 31.55
N PHE A 240 2.81 24.21 32.29
CA PHE A 240 2.61 24.17 33.75
C PHE A 240 3.88 24.13 34.58
N LYS A 241 5.00 23.64 34.04
CA LYS A 241 6.21 23.33 34.83
C LYS A 241 7.47 24.06 34.38
N PHE A 242 7.42 24.77 33.25
CA PHE A 242 8.53 25.59 32.75
C PHE A 242 8.63 26.90 33.53
N SER A 243 9.36 26.86 34.64
CA SER A 243 9.52 27.99 35.58
C SER A 243 10.92 28.60 35.50
N PRO A 244 11.07 29.90 35.80
CA PRO A 244 12.38 30.55 35.82
C PRO A 244 13.28 29.98 36.93
N PRO A 245 14.61 30.01 36.75
CA PRO A 245 15.54 29.56 37.77
C PRO A 245 15.45 30.44 39.02
N THR A 246 15.11 29.86 40.17
CA THR A 246 15.18 30.53 41.49
C THR A 246 16.63 30.56 41.97
N SER A 247 17.00 31.59 42.74
CA SER A 247 18.36 32.09 43.01
C SER A 247 19.44 31.10 43.46
N ASP A 248 19.11 29.88 43.91
CA ASP A 248 20.12 28.90 44.35
C ASP A 248 20.26 27.66 43.44
N TYR A 249 19.23 27.29 42.67
CA TYR A 249 19.28 26.13 41.75
C TYR A 249 18.26 26.27 40.61
N PRO A 250 18.59 25.83 39.37
CA PRO A 250 17.56 25.63 38.35
C PRO A 250 16.56 24.60 38.88
N SER A 251 15.32 25.01 39.14
CA SER A 251 14.25 24.15 39.65
C SER A 251 13.71 23.27 38.52
N ILE A 252 14.56 22.37 38.01
CA ILE A 252 14.19 21.42 36.97
C ILE A 252 13.23 20.40 37.57
N HIS A 253 11.97 20.43 37.13
CA HIS A 253 11.01 19.40 37.51
C HIS A 253 11.36 18.08 36.80
N TRP A 254 11.13 16.94 37.45
CA TRP A 254 11.48 15.62 36.90
C TRP A 254 10.81 15.32 35.54
N THR A 255 9.66 15.93 35.25
CA THR A 255 8.97 15.80 33.95
C THR A 255 9.74 16.45 32.80
N GLU A 256 10.50 17.50 33.09
CA GLU A 256 11.35 18.14 32.10
C GLU A 256 12.58 17.28 31.81
N ILE A 257 13.20 16.72 32.84
CA ILE A 257 14.29 15.74 32.70
C ILE A 257 13.81 14.55 31.85
N LEU A 258 12.60 14.05 32.10
CA LEU A 258 12.00 12.98 31.31
C LEU A 258 11.83 13.38 29.84
N THR A 259 11.39 14.61 29.56
CA THR A 259 11.25 15.13 28.19
C THR A 259 12.61 15.20 27.48
N ILE A 260 13.64 15.69 28.17
CA ILE A 260 15.02 15.75 27.65
C ILE A 260 15.54 14.34 27.32
N ILE A 261 15.31 13.36 28.21
CA ILE A 261 15.69 11.97 27.98
C ILE A 261 14.96 11.40 26.75
N LEU A 262 13.66 11.68 26.61
CA LEU A 262 12.85 11.21 25.48
C LEU A 262 13.35 11.79 24.15
N VAL A 263 13.56 13.11 24.05
CA VAL A 263 14.07 13.75 22.83
C VAL A 263 15.48 13.24 22.51
N SER A 264 16.34 13.11 23.51
CA SER A 264 17.68 12.56 23.33
C SER A 264 17.66 11.10 22.86
N SER A 265 16.73 10.29 23.39
CA SER A 265 16.52 8.92 22.94
C SER A 265 16.07 8.86 21.48
N MET A 266 15.19 9.77 21.04
CA MET A 266 14.77 9.87 19.64
C MET A 266 15.92 10.32 18.72
N LEU A 267 16.78 11.24 19.17
CA LEU A 267 17.96 11.67 18.42
C LEU A 267 18.96 10.51 18.23
N ILE A 268 19.22 9.74 19.29
CA ILE A 268 20.11 8.57 19.24
C ILE A 268 19.54 7.51 18.29
N GLU A 269 18.23 7.30 18.28
CA GLU A 269 17.59 6.36 17.37
C GLU A 269 17.72 6.80 15.89
N GLU A 270 17.53 8.09 15.61
CA GLU A 270 17.66 8.63 14.25
C GLU A 270 19.12 8.60 13.75
N THR A 271 20.09 8.90 14.64
CA THR A 271 21.52 8.80 14.31
C THR A 271 21.96 7.36 14.11
N HIS A 272 21.49 6.41 14.93
CA HIS A 272 21.73 4.98 14.73
C HIS A 272 21.18 4.49 13.38
N TYR A 273 19.97 4.92 13.02
CA TYR A 273 19.39 4.59 11.72
C TYR A 273 20.25 5.13 10.57
N PHE A 274 20.69 6.39 10.65
CA PHE A 274 21.56 7.01 9.64
C PHE A 274 22.89 6.27 9.48
N LEU A 275 23.53 5.86 10.59
CA LEU A 275 24.81 5.13 10.59
C LEU A 275 24.71 3.67 10.10
N THR A 276 23.53 3.07 10.19
CA THR A 276 23.31 1.67 9.82
C THR A 276 22.99 1.50 8.33
N GLN A 277 22.70 2.59 7.59
CA GLN A 277 22.47 2.51 6.14
C GLN A 277 23.74 2.15 5.36
N ASP A 278 23.59 1.28 4.36
CA ASP A 278 24.67 0.58 3.64
C ASP A 278 25.64 1.47 2.82
N ASN A 279 25.40 2.77 2.69
CA ASN A 279 26.21 3.67 1.85
C ASN A 279 27.23 4.48 2.67
N LEU A 280 28.53 4.21 2.53
CA LEU A 280 29.59 4.97 3.22
C LEU A 280 29.77 6.42 2.74
N GLN A 281 29.05 6.88 1.71
CA GLN A 281 29.12 8.26 1.23
C GLN A 281 28.12 9.15 1.98
N LEU A 282 28.54 9.69 3.13
CA LEU A 282 27.75 10.57 4.01
C LEU A 282 27.10 11.75 3.26
N ILE A 283 27.79 12.32 2.26
CA ILE A 283 27.32 13.48 1.49
C ILE A 283 26.13 13.10 0.57
N GLY A 284 26.19 11.90 -0.05
CA GLY A 284 25.09 11.39 -0.87
C GLY A 284 23.84 11.08 -0.04
N GLN A 285 24.03 10.56 1.18
CA GLN A 285 22.95 10.28 2.12
C GLN A 285 22.30 11.56 2.67
N ALA A 286 23.10 12.58 3.01
CA ALA A 286 22.57 13.87 3.44
C ALA A 286 21.70 14.51 2.36
N LYS A 287 22.13 14.50 1.09
CA LYS A 287 21.31 14.96 -0.05
C LYS A 287 20.02 14.14 -0.22
N SER A 288 20.07 12.83 0.02
CA SER A 288 18.86 12.00 0.02
C SER A 288 17.92 12.31 1.18
N CYS A 289 18.43 12.75 2.33
CA CYS A 289 17.63 13.11 3.50
C CYS A 289 16.80 14.38 3.26
N PHE A 290 17.33 15.34 2.50
CA PHE A 290 16.61 16.56 2.14
C PHE A 290 15.49 16.37 1.10
N ARG A 291 15.34 15.16 0.55
CA ARG A 291 14.28 14.86 -0.42
C ARG A 291 12.93 14.60 0.24
N ASP A 292 12.91 14.12 1.48
CA ASP A 292 11.69 13.77 2.20
C ASP A 292 11.21 14.96 3.04
N PHE A 293 9.96 15.41 2.85
CA PHE A 293 9.42 16.62 3.50
C PHE A 293 9.60 16.65 5.03
N PHE A 294 9.37 15.53 5.70
CA PHE A 294 9.39 15.44 7.18
C PHE A 294 10.80 15.28 7.79
N LYS A 295 11.82 14.89 7.00
CA LYS A 295 13.17 14.62 7.53
C LYS A 295 13.94 15.92 7.88
N PRO A 296 14.01 16.94 7.02
CA PRO A 296 14.58 18.25 7.37
C PRO A 296 13.86 18.90 8.55
N MET A 297 12.53 18.78 8.58
CA MET A 297 11.70 19.29 9.67
C MET A 297 12.08 18.64 11.01
N THR A 298 12.32 17.33 11.01
CA THR A 298 12.81 16.60 12.20
C THR A 298 14.19 17.09 12.65
N MET A 299 15.11 17.36 11.70
CA MET A 299 16.44 17.91 12.02
C MET A 299 16.33 19.30 12.64
N ILE A 300 15.48 20.17 12.08
CA ILE A 300 15.23 21.51 12.61
C ILE A 300 14.67 21.43 14.04
N GLY A 301 13.72 20.53 14.30
CA GLY A 301 13.18 20.32 15.65
C GLY A 301 14.27 19.88 16.65
N PHE A 302 15.13 18.94 16.30
CA PHE A 302 16.25 18.59 17.18
C PHE A 302 17.18 19.77 17.44
N ILE A 303 17.55 20.54 16.41
CA ILE A 303 18.45 21.69 16.55
C ILE A 303 17.82 22.75 17.47
N LEU A 304 16.56 23.11 17.24
CA LEU A 304 15.85 24.11 18.05
C LEU A 304 15.67 23.65 19.50
N PHE A 305 15.36 22.36 19.73
CA PHE A 305 15.27 21.80 21.07
C PHE A 305 16.56 21.98 21.86
N TYR A 306 17.72 21.64 21.28
CA TYR A 306 19.00 21.79 21.98
C TYR A 306 19.44 23.25 22.12
N ILE A 307 19.11 24.12 21.16
CA ILE A 307 19.33 25.57 21.32
C ILE A 307 18.51 26.11 22.49
N GLY A 308 17.22 25.75 22.57
CA GLY A 308 16.35 26.12 23.70
C GLY A 308 16.86 25.57 25.03
N LEU A 309 17.39 24.34 25.03
CA LEU A 309 18.02 23.72 26.20
C LEU A 309 19.28 24.47 26.64
N ILE A 310 20.15 24.85 25.70
CA ILE A 310 21.38 25.60 26.00
C ILE A 310 21.02 26.96 26.59
N LEU A 311 20.10 27.71 25.96
CA LEU A 311 19.62 29.01 26.47
C LEU A 311 19.00 28.90 27.85
N ARG A 312 18.39 27.75 28.17
CA ARG A 312 17.86 27.48 29.50
C ARG A 312 18.95 27.25 30.56
N PHE A 313 20.09 26.68 30.20
CA PHE A 313 21.18 26.31 31.13
C PHE A 313 22.38 27.25 31.12
N THR A 314 22.42 28.25 30.24
CA THR A 314 23.48 29.25 30.24
C THR A 314 23.45 30.04 31.55
N ASN A 315 24.57 30.03 32.29
CA ASN A 315 24.77 30.66 33.61
C ASN A 315 24.63 32.19 33.64
N ALA A 316 24.27 32.83 32.52
CA ALA A 316 23.86 34.22 32.49
C ALA A 316 22.37 34.27 32.84
N GLY A 317 22.06 34.27 34.13
CA GLY A 317 20.68 34.29 34.65
C GLY A 317 19.94 35.61 34.41
N THR A 318 19.92 36.11 33.18
CA THR A 318 19.04 37.21 32.78
C THR A 318 17.65 36.66 32.53
N GLU A 319 16.60 37.38 32.96
CA GLU A 319 15.21 37.01 32.64
C GLU A 319 14.97 36.93 31.12
N GLU A 320 15.77 37.67 30.34
CA GLU A 320 15.72 37.70 28.87
C GLU A 320 16.10 36.37 28.23
N ASP A 321 17.17 35.72 28.68
CA ASP A 321 17.61 34.42 28.16
C ASP A 321 16.59 33.32 28.45
N PHE A 322 15.93 33.37 29.62
CA PHE A 322 14.85 32.45 29.96
C PHE A 322 13.61 32.67 29.08
N ILE A 323 13.23 33.92 28.84
CA ILE A 323 12.12 34.25 27.93
C ILE A 323 12.45 33.76 26.51
N ALA A 324 13.68 33.97 26.04
CA ALA A 324 14.14 33.48 24.74
C ALA A 324 14.07 31.96 24.67
N ALA A 325 14.56 31.24 25.69
CA ALA A 325 14.46 29.78 25.77
C ALA A 325 13.01 29.30 25.71
N ARG A 326 12.09 29.96 26.43
CA ARG A 326 10.66 29.63 26.41
C ARG A 326 10.04 29.81 25.03
N VAL A 327 10.37 30.89 24.33
CA VAL A 327 9.88 31.16 22.97
C VAL A 327 10.41 30.12 21.98
N VAL A 328 11.71 29.82 22.03
CA VAL A 328 12.32 28.80 21.16
C VAL A 328 11.68 27.44 21.39
N MET A 329 11.48 27.04 22.65
CA MET A 329 10.85 25.76 22.99
C MET A 329 9.37 25.71 22.60
N ALA A 330 8.64 26.84 22.64
CA ALA A 330 7.26 26.92 22.17
C ALA A 330 7.15 26.70 20.66
N ILE A 331 8.04 27.32 19.88
CA ILE A 331 8.14 27.08 18.43
C ILE A 331 8.54 25.62 18.15
N ASP A 332 9.45 25.07 18.96
CA ASP A 332 9.87 23.69 18.81
C ASP A 332 8.70 22.69 19.01
N VAL A 333 7.86 22.88 20.04
CA VAL A 333 6.66 22.03 20.25
C VAL A 333 5.76 22.00 19.01
N GLU A 334 5.60 23.12 18.31
CA GLU A 334 4.78 23.18 17.09
C GLU A 334 5.37 22.30 15.98
N ILE A 335 6.69 22.31 15.81
CA ILE A 335 7.40 21.44 14.86
C ILE A 335 7.17 19.97 15.21
N TRP A 336 7.19 19.60 16.48
CA TRP A 336 6.87 18.24 16.91
C TRP A 336 5.40 17.87 16.62
N TRP A 337 4.44 18.77 16.83
CA TRP A 337 3.04 18.52 16.46
C TRP A 337 2.84 18.33 14.95
N LEU A 338 3.45 19.18 14.13
CA LEU A 338 3.39 19.04 12.68
C LEU A 338 4.11 17.75 12.20
N ARG A 339 5.17 17.30 12.88
CA ARG A 339 5.86 16.03 12.58
C ARG A 339 4.95 14.83 12.87
N CYS A 340 3.96 14.94 13.75
CA CYS A 340 2.96 13.89 13.98
C CYS A 340 2.24 13.46 12.70
N LEU A 341 2.06 14.36 11.73
CA LEU A 341 1.47 14.06 10.43
C LEU A 341 2.23 12.96 9.67
N SER A 342 3.54 12.81 9.91
CA SER A 342 4.33 11.74 9.27
C SER A 342 3.83 10.32 9.58
N PHE A 343 3.15 10.11 10.72
CA PHE A 343 2.55 8.81 11.06
C PHE A 343 1.30 8.52 10.22
N ILE A 344 0.60 9.56 9.73
CA ILE A 344 -0.61 9.40 8.90
C ILE A 344 -0.26 8.80 7.53
N ILE A 345 0.99 8.96 7.07
CA ILE A 345 1.47 8.37 5.81
C ILE A 345 1.20 6.85 5.78
N VAL A 346 1.29 6.16 6.91
CA VAL A 346 1.10 4.70 7.01
C VAL A 346 -0.35 4.27 6.76
N ILE A 347 -1.32 5.16 6.98
CA ILE A 347 -2.74 4.82 6.89
C ILE A 347 -3.17 4.78 5.41
N PRO A 348 -3.68 3.64 4.88
CA PRO A 348 -4.02 3.51 3.46
C PRO A 348 -5.01 4.54 2.91
N SER A 349 -5.96 4.99 3.75
CA SER A 349 -6.97 5.97 3.33
C SER A 349 -6.43 7.40 3.26
N MET A 350 -5.51 7.78 4.15
CA MET A 350 -5.07 9.17 4.32
C MET A 350 -3.66 9.44 3.78
N GLY A 351 -2.83 8.41 3.66
CA GLY A 351 -1.44 8.53 3.21
C GLY A 351 -1.29 9.21 1.85
N PRO A 352 -2.00 8.75 0.79
CA PRO A 352 -1.93 9.40 -0.52
C PRO A 352 -2.34 10.88 -0.50
N HIS A 353 -3.35 11.24 0.30
CA HIS A 353 -3.80 12.63 0.44
C HIS A 353 -2.73 13.52 1.08
N LEU A 354 -2.06 13.04 2.12
CA LEU A 354 -0.95 13.78 2.75
C LEU A 354 0.23 13.96 1.79
N VAL A 355 0.57 12.93 1.02
CA VAL A 355 1.62 13.01 -0.01
C VAL A 355 1.26 14.05 -1.07
N ALA A 356 0.01 14.05 -1.53
CA ALA A 356 -0.48 15.05 -2.47
C ALA A 356 -0.33 16.48 -1.91
N ILE A 357 -0.74 16.73 -0.66
CA ILE A 357 -0.61 18.04 0.00
C ILE A 357 0.85 18.51 0.02
N THR A 358 1.78 17.65 0.44
CA THR A 358 3.21 18.04 0.52
C THR A 358 3.81 18.38 -0.84
N LYS A 359 3.39 17.70 -1.92
CA LYS A 359 3.86 17.96 -3.28
C LYS A 359 3.24 19.24 -3.85
N MET A 360 1.94 19.45 -3.66
CA MET A 360 1.24 20.65 -4.11
C MET A 360 1.79 21.93 -3.49
N LEU A 361 2.13 21.91 -2.19
CA LEU A 361 2.69 23.10 -1.52
C LEU A 361 3.99 23.60 -2.16
N LYS A 362 4.83 22.68 -2.65
CA LYS A 362 6.06 23.04 -3.36
C LYS A 362 5.75 23.70 -4.70
N ASP A 363 4.78 23.17 -5.43
CA ASP A 363 4.38 23.68 -6.75
C ASP A 363 3.65 25.04 -6.64
N LEU A 364 2.98 25.31 -5.52
CA LEU A 364 2.26 26.56 -5.26
C LEU A 364 3.12 27.65 -4.61
N SER A 365 4.36 27.33 -4.22
CA SER A 365 5.26 28.26 -3.55
C SER A 365 5.50 29.55 -4.35
N PHE A 366 5.62 29.46 -5.68
CA PHE A 366 5.77 30.63 -6.55
C PHE A 366 4.57 31.57 -6.47
N PHE A 367 3.35 31.03 -6.37
CA PHE A 367 2.16 31.86 -6.27
C PHE A 367 2.04 32.54 -4.90
N LEU A 368 2.45 31.87 -3.82
CA LEU A 368 2.54 32.47 -2.49
C LEU A 368 3.49 33.67 -2.48
N ILE A 369 4.58 33.62 -3.27
CA ILE A 369 5.49 34.76 -3.43
C ILE A 369 4.76 35.94 -4.11
N ILE A 370 3.94 35.70 -5.13
CA ILE A 370 3.14 36.77 -5.77
C ILE A 370 2.20 37.43 -4.75
N ILE A 371 1.47 36.63 -3.97
CA ILE A 371 0.61 37.16 -2.90
C ILE A 371 1.43 37.98 -1.91
N ALA A 372 2.59 37.48 -1.47
CA ALA A 372 3.46 38.19 -0.53
C ALA A 372 3.95 39.55 -1.08
N VAL A 373 4.33 39.62 -2.35
CA VAL A 373 4.77 40.87 -2.99
C VAL A 373 3.64 41.90 -3.03
N VAL A 374 2.43 41.49 -3.43
CA VAL A 374 1.25 42.37 -3.47
C VAL A 374 0.86 42.82 -2.07
N MET A 375 0.92 41.93 -1.07
CA MET A 375 0.67 42.27 0.34
C MET A 375 1.67 43.29 0.88
N ILE A 376 2.97 43.06 0.69
CA ILE A 376 4.01 43.99 1.14
C ILE A 376 3.84 45.35 0.46
N GLY A 377 3.59 45.37 -0.86
CA GLY A 377 3.39 46.60 -1.63
C GLY A 377 2.22 47.43 -1.10
N TYR A 378 1.07 46.81 -0.87
CA TYR A 378 -0.09 47.48 -0.29
C TYR A 378 0.18 47.94 1.15
N GLY A 379 0.77 47.11 1.99
CA GLY A 379 1.04 47.46 3.39
C GLY A 379 1.92 48.70 3.51
N VAL A 380 2.98 48.78 2.72
CA VAL A 380 3.89 49.93 2.71
C VAL A 380 3.14 51.19 2.24
N ALA A 381 2.36 51.08 1.17
CA ALA A 381 1.60 52.21 0.64
C ALA A 381 0.54 52.72 1.63
N SER A 382 -0.30 51.83 2.17
CA SER A 382 -1.37 52.17 3.12
C SER A 382 -0.80 52.79 4.39
N ARG A 383 0.25 52.21 4.98
CA ARG A 383 0.88 52.78 6.18
C ARG A 383 1.59 54.11 5.92
N SER A 384 2.12 54.34 4.73
CA SER A 384 2.70 55.65 4.38
C SER A 384 1.66 56.78 4.31
N MET A 385 0.42 56.46 3.95
CA MET A 385 -0.67 57.44 3.83
C MET A 385 -1.34 57.72 5.18
N VAL A 386 -1.63 56.67 5.94
CA VAL A 386 -2.37 56.76 7.21
C VAL A 386 -1.46 57.22 8.37
N TYR A 387 -0.20 56.79 8.39
CA TYR A 387 0.78 57.12 9.44
C TYR A 387 1.84 58.11 8.94
N TYR A 388 1.44 59.16 8.23
CA TYR A 388 2.35 60.28 7.99
C TYR A 388 2.71 60.93 9.34
N PRO A 389 4.00 61.13 9.67
CA PRO A 389 4.40 61.73 10.94
C PRO A 389 4.05 63.22 10.94
N GLN A 390 2.82 63.55 11.35
CA GLN A 390 2.47 64.89 11.78
C GLN A 390 3.23 65.15 13.08
N GLY A 391 4.11 66.17 13.05
CA GLY A 391 5.03 66.48 14.13
C GLY A 391 4.36 66.56 15.52
N ASN A 392 4.98 65.85 16.45
CA ASN A 392 5.06 66.06 17.90
C ASN A 392 3.80 66.28 18.77
N ASN A 393 2.58 66.42 18.26
CA ASN A 393 1.49 66.95 19.09
C ASN A 393 0.21 66.10 19.17
N VAL A 394 0.28 64.77 18.97
CA VAL A 394 -0.86 63.89 19.25
C VAL A 394 -0.56 63.03 20.49
N THR A 395 -1.18 63.41 21.59
CA THR A 395 -1.08 62.80 22.91
C THR A 395 -1.67 61.39 22.94
N LEU A 396 -0.77 60.39 23.04
CA LEU A 396 -0.81 59.28 24.00
C LEU A 396 -2.20 58.88 24.54
N THR A 397 -3.01 58.17 23.75
CA THR A 397 -4.03 57.26 24.29
C THR A 397 -4.27 56.05 23.38
N THR A 398 -3.22 55.48 22.79
CA THR A 398 -3.06 54.05 22.43
C THR A 398 -1.73 53.91 21.71
N GLY A 399 -0.82 53.12 22.27
CA GLY A 399 0.49 52.71 21.71
C GLY A 399 1.07 53.59 20.60
N SER A 400 1.94 54.54 20.96
CA SER A 400 2.71 55.30 19.97
C SER A 400 3.37 54.33 18.96
N PRO A 401 3.22 54.54 17.64
CA PRO A 401 3.93 53.74 16.67
C PRO A 401 5.42 53.98 16.90
N ASP A 402 6.17 52.92 17.21
CA ASP A 402 7.62 52.96 17.30
C ASP A 402 8.16 53.58 15.99
N THR A 403 8.60 54.84 16.05
CA THR A 403 9.19 55.56 14.91
C THR A 403 10.64 55.12 14.65
N SER A 404 11.15 54.20 15.48
CA SER A 404 12.45 53.57 15.26
C SER A 404 12.37 52.58 14.10
N PHE A 405 13.33 52.65 13.19
CA PHE A 405 13.52 51.65 12.13
C PHE A 405 13.95 50.33 12.75
N SER A 406 12.97 49.57 13.23
CA SER A 406 13.14 48.23 13.77
C SER A 406 12.29 47.25 12.97
N GLY A 407 12.82 46.05 12.71
CA GLY A 407 12.06 45.00 12.02
C GLY A 407 10.73 44.67 12.71
N ARG A 408 10.66 44.83 14.04
CA ARG A 408 9.43 44.72 14.83
C ARG A 408 8.39 45.76 14.46
N ALA A 409 8.78 47.02 14.32
CA ALA A 409 7.86 48.10 13.94
C ALA A 409 7.31 47.87 12.52
N ILE A 410 8.17 47.45 11.58
CA ILE A 410 7.74 47.13 10.21
C ILE A 410 6.75 45.96 10.22
N PHE A 411 7.04 44.87 10.93
CA PHE A 411 6.14 43.72 10.95
C PHE A 411 4.78 44.05 11.58
N ARG A 412 4.78 44.67 12.77
CA ARG A 412 3.56 45.02 13.51
C ARG A 412 2.72 46.04 12.75
N ASN A 413 3.37 47.06 12.18
CA ASN A 413 2.64 48.15 11.56
C ASN A 413 2.27 47.80 10.11
N VAL A 414 3.17 47.22 9.32
CA VAL A 414 2.96 47.04 7.86
C VAL A 414 2.33 45.69 7.52
N LEU A 415 2.93 44.58 7.98
CA LEU A 415 2.54 43.23 7.53
C LEU A 415 1.32 42.68 8.26
N TYR A 416 1.27 42.87 9.58
CA TYR A 416 0.24 42.29 10.44
C TYR A 416 -1.19 42.68 10.02
N PRO A 417 -1.54 43.96 9.81
CA PRO A 417 -2.90 44.34 9.44
C PRO A 417 -3.30 43.85 8.04
N VAL A 418 -2.35 43.84 7.09
CA VAL A 418 -2.61 43.38 5.72
C VAL A 418 -2.86 41.87 5.66
N TYR A 419 -2.21 41.11 6.54
CA TYR A 419 -2.47 39.68 6.65
C TYR A 419 -3.92 39.39 7.08
N TYR A 420 -4.42 40.06 8.13
CA TYR A 420 -5.80 39.90 8.60
C TYR A 420 -6.83 40.37 7.57
N LEU A 421 -6.46 41.37 6.76
CA LEU A 421 -7.29 41.86 5.67
C LEU A 421 -7.58 40.79 4.61
N MET A 422 -6.65 39.86 4.33
CA MET A 422 -6.91 38.74 3.43
C MET A 422 -8.04 37.83 3.93
N TYR A 423 -8.22 37.75 5.26
CA TYR A 423 -9.26 36.95 5.90
C TYR A 423 -10.54 37.75 6.18
N GLY A 424 -10.60 39.00 5.73
CA GLY A 424 -11.79 39.85 5.84
C GLY A 424 -11.93 40.60 7.17
N ASP A 425 -10.87 40.69 7.96
CA ASP A 425 -10.83 41.57 9.13
C ASP A 425 -10.24 42.93 8.74
N PHE A 426 -11.06 43.98 8.86
CA PHE A 426 -10.73 45.33 8.43
C PHE A 426 -10.15 46.20 9.56
N GLY A 427 -10.21 45.73 10.82
CA GLY A 427 -9.73 46.42 12.01
C GLY A 427 -10.52 47.68 12.39
N ASP A 428 -10.85 47.83 13.68
CA ASP A 428 -11.63 48.97 14.20
C ASP A 428 -10.87 50.33 14.11
N GLU A 429 -9.53 50.32 14.07
CA GLU A 429 -8.72 51.54 13.93
C GLU A 429 -8.95 52.29 12.61
N ARG A 430 -9.47 51.62 11.57
CA ARG A 430 -9.77 52.25 10.28
C ARG A 430 -11.13 52.92 10.25
N THR A 431 -12.09 52.47 11.06
CA THR A 431 -13.44 53.03 11.16
C THR A 431 -13.49 54.36 11.94
N ASP A 432 -12.51 54.62 12.82
CA ASP A 432 -12.47 55.87 13.59
C ASP A 432 -11.90 57.07 12.80
N LEU A 433 -11.21 56.82 11.67
CA LEU A 433 -10.71 57.87 10.78
C LEU A 433 -11.83 58.59 10.02
N ASP A 434 -12.96 57.92 9.79
CA ASP A 434 -14.16 58.52 9.18
C ASP A 434 -14.82 59.55 10.12
N ASN A 435 -14.63 59.41 11.44
CA ASN A 435 -15.32 60.26 12.42
C ASN A 435 -14.59 61.59 12.70
N ASN A 436 -13.31 61.75 12.35
CA ASN A 436 -12.53 62.94 12.72
C ASN A 436 -11.60 63.57 11.66
N SER A 437 -11.53 63.07 10.41
CA SER A 437 -10.75 63.80 9.39
C SER A 437 -11.16 63.47 7.95
N GLY A 438 -11.94 64.37 7.34
CA GLY A 438 -12.19 64.41 5.90
C GLY A 438 -10.98 64.89 5.10
N THR A 439 -9.94 64.06 5.02
CA THR A 439 -8.66 64.41 4.37
C THR A 439 -8.40 63.51 3.17
N ALA A 440 -7.85 64.10 2.09
CA ALA A 440 -7.69 63.45 0.79
C ALA A 440 -6.88 62.13 0.82
N TRP A 441 -6.00 61.97 1.81
CA TRP A 441 -5.19 60.75 2.02
C TRP A 441 -5.98 59.60 2.63
N ALA A 442 -6.96 59.87 3.51
CA ALA A 442 -7.83 58.82 4.08
C ALA A 442 -8.76 58.25 2.99
N THR A 443 -9.32 59.12 2.16
CA THR A 443 -10.11 58.70 0.99
C THR A 443 -9.26 57.94 -0.03
N ALA A 444 -7.99 58.32 -0.21
CA ALA A 444 -7.07 57.59 -1.10
C ALA A 444 -6.73 56.18 -0.57
N ASP A 445 -6.54 56.02 0.75
CA ASP A 445 -6.31 54.71 1.38
C ASP A 445 -7.54 53.81 1.25
N GLN A 446 -8.76 54.34 1.42
CA GLN A 446 -10.01 53.59 1.21
C GLN A 446 -10.15 53.09 -0.24
N VAL A 447 -9.79 53.93 -1.23
CA VAL A 447 -9.77 53.52 -2.64
C VAL A 447 -8.69 52.45 -2.88
N LEU A 448 -7.50 52.62 -2.31
CA LEU A 448 -6.41 51.66 -2.42
C LEU A 448 -6.75 50.32 -1.76
N LEU A 449 -7.46 50.34 -0.64
CA LEU A 449 -8.02 49.19 0.06
C LEU A 449 -9.02 48.44 -0.85
N ALA A 450 -9.95 49.16 -1.48
CA ALA A 450 -10.91 48.55 -2.41
C ALA A 450 -10.19 47.85 -3.59
N ILE A 451 -9.16 48.50 -4.16
CA ILE A 451 -8.32 47.91 -5.20
C ILE A 451 -7.61 46.66 -4.68
N HIS A 452 -7.00 46.73 -3.49
CA HIS A 452 -6.30 45.60 -2.88
C HIS A 452 -7.23 44.40 -2.67
N MET A 453 -8.45 44.62 -2.17
CA MET A 453 -9.45 43.56 -1.96
C MET A 453 -9.87 42.89 -3.27
N ILE A 454 -10.02 43.66 -4.35
CA ILE A 454 -10.30 43.10 -5.67
C ILE A 454 -9.12 42.24 -6.14
N PHE A 455 -7.89 42.74 -6.03
CA PHE A 455 -6.72 41.99 -6.49
C PHE A 455 -6.40 40.77 -5.65
N VAL A 456 -6.37 40.88 -4.32
CA VAL A 456 -5.99 39.76 -3.45
C VAL A 456 -7.16 38.82 -3.22
N ASN A 457 -8.27 39.30 -2.70
CA ASN A 457 -9.35 38.43 -2.22
C ASN A 457 -10.22 37.92 -3.38
N ILE A 458 -10.53 38.77 -4.36
CA ILE A 458 -11.37 38.36 -5.50
C ILE A 458 -10.54 37.67 -6.59
N LEU A 459 -9.34 38.16 -6.91
CA LEU A 459 -8.54 37.61 -8.00
C LEU A 459 -7.52 36.57 -7.54
N LEU A 460 -6.54 36.93 -6.70
CA LEU A 460 -5.42 36.05 -6.39
C LEU A 460 -5.81 34.84 -5.54
N VAL A 461 -6.61 35.02 -4.48
CA VAL A 461 -7.04 33.91 -3.62
C VAL A 461 -7.93 32.93 -4.39
N ASN A 462 -8.87 33.43 -5.20
CA ASN A 462 -9.72 32.57 -6.05
C ASN A 462 -8.89 31.83 -7.13
N LEU A 463 -7.89 32.50 -7.71
CA LEU A 463 -6.97 31.84 -8.63
C LEU A 463 -6.11 30.79 -7.89
N LEU A 464 -5.67 31.05 -6.66
CA LEU A 464 -4.95 30.08 -5.83
C LEU A 464 -5.80 28.84 -5.57
N ILE A 465 -7.08 29.02 -5.20
CA ILE A 465 -8.03 27.91 -4.99
C ILE A 465 -8.21 27.12 -6.29
N ALA A 466 -8.39 27.80 -7.43
CA ALA A 466 -8.55 27.15 -8.72
C ALA A 466 -7.30 26.35 -9.14
N MET A 467 -6.11 26.92 -8.94
CA MET A 467 -4.84 26.23 -9.20
C MET A 467 -4.62 25.06 -8.23
N PHE A 468 -4.98 25.23 -6.96
CA PHE A 468 -4.90 24.16 -5.96
C PHE A 468 -5.78 22.98 -6.37
N ASN A 469 -7.04 23.23 -6.75
CA ASN A 469 -7.96 22.17 -7.19
C ASN A 469 -7.43 21.45 -8.43
N LYS A 470 -7.01 22.19 -9.47
CA LYS A 470 -6.46 21.58 -10.69
C LYS A 470 -5.20 20.75 -10.39
N ARG A 471 -4.27 21.28 -9.58
CA ARG A 471 -3.05 20.56 -9.22
C ARG A 471 -3.30 19.38 -8.29
N PHE A 472 -4.30 19.46 -7.42
CA PHE A 472 -4.70 18.34 -6.57
C PHE A 472 -5.12 17.14 -7.41
N ASP A 473 -5.98 17.35 -8.40
CA ASP A 473 -6.47 16.26 -9.25
C ASP A 473 -5.32 15.60 -10.03
N GLU A 474 -4.43 16.40 -10.65
CA GLU A 474 -3.25 15.90 -11.36
C GLU A 474 -2.30 15.14 -10.43
N VAL A 475 -2.01 15.68 -9.25
CA VAL A 475 -1.04 15.11 -8.32
C VAL A 475 -1.61 13.89 -7.59
N ASN A 476 -2.91 13.81 -7.34
CA ASN A 476 -3.52 12.72 -6.58
C ASN A 476 -3.45 11.38 -7.34
N GLU A 477 -3.47 11.40 -8.68
CA GLU A 477 -3.25 10.19 -9.48
C GLU A 477 -1.82 9.66 -9.30
N ASP A 478 -0.81 10.54 -9.38
CA ASP A 478 0.60 10.20 -9.15
C ASP A 478 0.92 9.86 -7.68
N ALA A 479 0.22 10.50 -6.73
CA ALA A 479 0.50 10.43 -5.31
C ALA A 479 0.34 9.01 -4.76
N ARG A 480 -0.56 8.18 -5.33
CA ARG A 480 -0.70 6.77 -4.95
C ARG A 480 0.57 5.97 -5.25
N THR A 481 1.17 6.16 -6.41
CA THR A 481 2.42 5.47 -6.79
C THR A 481 3.59 5.91 -5.90
N ILE A 482 3.67 7.21 -5.61
CA ILE A 482 4.68 7.77 -4.69
C ILE A 482 4.47 7.23 -3.28
N TRP A 483 3.21 7.16 -2.82
CA TRP A 483 2.84 6.63 -1.52
C TRP A 483 3.23 5.15 -1.38
N HIS A 484 3.01 4.30 -2.38
CA HIS A 484 3.49 2.92 -2.37
C HIS A 484 5.02 2.82 -2.20
N SER A 485 5.77 3.70 -2.86
CA SER A 485 7.22 3.77 -2.70
C SER A 485 7.62 4.21 -1.29
N GLN A 486 6.90 5.18 -0.71
CA GLN A 486 7.12 5.62 0.67
C GLN A 486 6.75 4.55 1.70
N GLN A 487 5.69 3.76 1.47
CA GLN A 487 5.34 2.61 2.32
C GLN A 487 6.48 1.60 2.40
N TYR A 488 7.13 1.31 1.27
CA TYR A 488 8.29 0.44 1.24
C TYR A 488 9.46 1.02 2.06
N LEU A 489 9.78 2.30 1.85
CA LEU A 489 10.87 2.97 2.60
C LEU A 489 10.60 2.98 4.10
N PHE A 490 9.35 3.27 4.50
CA PHE A 490 8.89 3.23 5.88
C PHE A 490 9.02 1.83 6.49
N THR A 491 8.55 0.80 5.77
CA THR A 491 8.64 -0.60 6.20
C THR A 491 10.08 -1.02 6.44
N ARG A 492 10.99 -0.64 5.52
CA ARG A 492 12.42 -0.89 5.64
C ARG A 492 13.04 -0.16 6.83
N GLU A 493 12.66 1.08 7.07
CA GLU A 493 13.12 1.85 8.21
C GLU A 493 12.73 1.19 9.53
N TYR A 494 11.45 0.87 9.73
CA TYR A 494 10.95 0.28 10.96
C TYR A 494 11.38 -1.19 11.17
N PHE A 495 11.76 -1.90 10.11
CA PHE A 495 12.39 -3.21 10.23
C PHE A 495 13.76 -3.12 10.92
N THR A 496 14.53 -2.08 10.61
CA THR A 496 15.89 -1.86 11.16
C THR A 496 15.91 -1.14 12.50
N ARG A 497 14.83 -0.43 12.85
CA ARG A 497 14.68 0.27 14.14
C ARG A 497 14.60 -0.71 15.32
N SER A 498 14.91 -0.18 16.49
CA SER A 498 14.82 -0.93 17.75
C SER A 498 13.39 -1.45 17.94
N PRO A 499 13.19 -2.67 18.47
CA PRO A 499 11.86 -3.17 18.82
C PRO A 499 11.22 -2.40 19.99
N PHE A 500 12.03 -1.68 20.76
CA PHE A 500 11.61 -1.00 21.97
C PHE A 500 11.35 0.47 21.73
N MET A 501 10.40 1.00 22.50
CA MET A 501 9.97 2.39 22.53
C MET A 501 11.02 3.34 23.13
N PRO A 502 11.18 4.60 22.68
CA PRO A 502 11.77 5.65 23.52
C PRO A 502 10.92 5.81 24.80
N PRO A 503 11.45 5.68 26.04
CA PRO A 503 12.85 5.82 26.48
C PRO A 503 13.65 4.50 26.66
N ILE A 504 13.00 3.33 26.56
CA ILE A 504 13.64 2.00 26.72
C ILE A 504 14.60 1.70 25.55
N SER A 505 14.33 2.30 24.38
CA SER A 505 15.20 2.22 23.20
C SER A 505 16.59 2.83 23.46
N LEU A 506 16.71 3.76 24.41
CA LEU A 506 17.98 4.38 24.79
C LEU A 506 19.02 3.34 25.20
N ILE A 507 18.66 2.38 26.06
CA ILE A 507 19.60 1.34 26.55
C ILE A 507 20.03 0.44 25.40
N TYR A 508 19.07 0.02 24.55
CA TYR A 508 19.35 -0.83 23.39
C TYR A 508 20.24 -0.13 22.37
N ASN A 509 19.95 1.13 22.05
CA ASN A 509 20.69 1.92 21.07
C ASN A 509 22.09 2.28 21.59
N ILE A 510 22.24 2.64 22.87
CA ILE A 510 23.56 2.89 23.49
C ILE A 510 24.41 1.61 23.51
N TYR A 511 23.83 0.47 23.86
CA TYR A 511 24.54 -0.82 23.81
C TYR A 511 25.01 -1.15 22.39
N TYR A 512 24.16 -0.94 21.38
CA TYR A 512 24.52 -1.24 20.00
C TYR A 512 25.55 -0.24 19.45
N LEU A 513 25.41 1.05 19.75
CA LEU A 513 26.34 2.10 19.33
C LEU A 513 27.70 1.93 20.00
N SER A 514 27.76 1.59 21.29
CA SER A 514 29.01 1.28 22.00
C SER A 514 29.68 0.03 21.43
N ARG A 515 28.91 -1.03 21.12
CA ARG A 515 29.43 -2.22 20.42
C ARG A 515 29.96 -1.87 19.02
N MET A 516 29.28 -0.99 18.29
CA MET A 516 29.71 -0.55 16.96
C MET A 516 31.00 0.29 17.06
N LEU A 517 31.11 1.19 18.03
CA LEU A 517 32.32 1.97 18.32
C LEU A 517 33.50 1.06 18.69
N VAL A 518 33.29 0.08 19.57
CA VAL A 518 34.30 -0.93 19.92
C VAL A 518 34.70 -1.75 18.69
N PHE A 519 33.74 -2.11 17.83
CA PHE A 519 34.03 -2.80 16.57
C PHE A 519 34.81 -1.91 15.60
N PHE A 520 34.49 -0.62 15.47
CA PHE A 520 35.25 0.33 14.63
C PHE A 520 36.69 0.51 15.13
N ILE A 521 36.87 0.70 16.44
CA ILE A 521 38.20 0.78 17.07
C ILE A 521 38.98 -0.53 16.87
N ARG A 522 38.32 -1.69 16.99
CA ARG A 522 38.93 -3.01 16.73
C ARG A 522 39.19 -3.27 15.24
N ARG A 523 38.41 -2.68 14.33
CA ARG A 523 38.53 -2.85 12.87
C ARG A 523 39.65 -2.00 12.29
N GLU A 524 39.99 -0.86 12.90
CA GLU A 524 41.25 -0.17 12.59
C GLU A 524 42.48 -0.99 13.03
N PHE A 525 42.36 -1.85 14.05
CA PHE A 525 43.45 -2.70 14.53
C PHE A 525 43.53 -4.09 13.87
N PHE A 526 42.41 -4.66 13.42
CA PHE A 526 42.36 -5.96 12.74
C PHE A 526 41.65 -5.81 11.39
N HIS A 527 42.44 -5.87 10.32
CA HIS A 527 41.98 -5.97 8.93
C HIS A 527 41.27 -7.32 8.70
N GLY A 528 39.99 -7.38 9.07
CA GLY A 528 39.10 -8.50 8.75
C GLY A 528 37.80 -7.96 8.15
N SER A 529 37.52 -8.33 6.90
CA SER A 529 36.24 -8.02 6.26
C SER A 529 35.13 -8.87 6.90
N ALA A 530 34.45 -8.33 7.92
CA ALA A 530 33.21 -8.91 8.38
C ALA A 530 32.11 -8.56 7.37
N ASP A 531 31.54 -9.59 6.75
CA ASP A 531 30.33 -9.51 5.94
C ASP A 531 29.20 -8.90 6.80
N ARG A 532 28.78 -7.69 6.44
CA ARG A 532 27.69 -6.95 7.11
C ARG A 532 26.30 -7.34 6.58
N SER A 533 26.17 -8.51 5.94
CA SER A 533 24.91 -9.00 5.36
C SER A 533 23.96 -9.65 6.39
N ALA A 534 23.63 -8.98 7.49
CA ALA A 534 22.68 -9.51 8.50
C ALA A 534 21.39 -8.69 8.72
N LYS A 535 21.14 -7.64 7.92
CA LYS A 535 19.91 -6.82 8.07
C LYS A 535 19.28 -6.37 6.74
N THR A 536 19.57 -7.04 5.63
CA THR A 536 18.84 -6.82 4.38
C THR A 536 17.64 -7.75 4.30
N PHE A 537 16.59 -7.35 3.57
CA PHE A 537 15.47 -8.22 3.13
C PHE A 537 15.98 -9.33 2.18
N LYS A 538 16.89 -10.17 2.65
CA LYS A 538 17.35 -11.35 1.94
C LYS A 538 16.65 -12.54 2.56
N ILE A 539 15.67 -13.06 1.83
CA ILE A 539 15.23 -14.44 2.05
C ILE A 539 16.40 -15.29 1.55
N ILE A 540 17.18 -15.84 2.47
CA ILE A 540 18.18 -16.84 2.11
C ILE A 540 17.37 -18.07 1.72
N ALA A 541 17.34 -18.40 0.42
CA ALA A 541 16.79 -19.67 -0.02
C ALA A 541 17.57 -20.78 0.69
N ILE A 542 16.89 -21.47 1.62
CA ILE A 542 17.51 -22.44 2.53
C ILE A 542 17.96 -23.69 1.74
N ASN A 543 17.37 -23.94 0.56
CA ASN A 543 17.67 -25.08 -0.29
C ASN A 543 17.98 -24.67 -1.74
N LYS A 544 18.99 -25.31 -2.35
CA LYS A 544 19.36 -25.13 -3.76
C LYS A 544 18.25 -25.60 -4.70
N ASP A 545 17.57 -26.69 -4.36
CA ASP A 545 16.50 -27.27 -5.18
C ASP A 545 15.34 -26.28 -5.33
N LEU A 546 14.97 -25.60 -4.24
CA LEU A 546 13.94 -24.56 -4.25
C LEU A 546 14.36 -23.39 -5.15
N LEU A 547 15.63 -23.00 -5.17
CA LEU A 547 16.09 -21.91 -6.03
C LEU A 547 15.97 -22.27 -7.52
N GLU A 548 16.17 -23.54 -7.85
CA GLU A 548 16.06 -24.06 -9.21
C GLU A 548 14.60 -24.07 -9.68
N GLU A 549 13.68 -24.54 -8.84
CA GLU A 549 12.23 -24.48 -9.10
C GLU A 549 11.74 -23.04 -9.32
N TRP A 550 12.22 -22.08 -8.52
CA TRP A 550 11.86 -20.67 -8.69
C TRP A 550 12.37 -20.10 -10.02
N ARG A 551 13.55 -20.52 -10.48
CA ARG A 551 14.10 -20.13 -11.79
C ARG A 551 13.30 -20.73 -12.95
N GLU A 552 12.89 -21.99 -12.83
CA GLU A 552 12.02 -22.63 -13.82
C GLU A 552 10.67 -21.92 -13.91
N PHE A 553 10.07 -21.59 -12.77
CA PHE A 553 8.81 -20.83 -12.71
C PHE A 553 8.93 -19.44 -13.34
N GLU A 554 10.01 -18.71 -13.05
CA GLU A 554 10.28 -17.39 -13.63
C GLU A 554 10.46 -17.49 -15.16
N GLY A 555 11.19 -18.51 -15.63
CA GLY A 555 11.37 -18.80 -17.05
C GLY A 555 10.06 -19.11 -17.77
N ALA A 556 9.23 -20.01 -17.21
CA ALA A 556 7.93 -20.38 -17.77
C ALA A 556 6.94 -19.20 -17.80
N SER A 557 6.94 -18.39 -16.74
CA SER A 557 6.10 -17.18 -16.65
C SER A 557 6.50 -16.13 -17.68
N THR A 558 7.80 -15.89 -17.83
CA THR A 558 8.36 -14.96 -18.82
C THR A 558 8.03 -15.40 -20.24
N TYR A 559 8.16 -16.69 -20.53
CA TYR A 559 7.82 -17.27 -21.81
C TYR A 559 6.32 -17.12 -22.14
N THR A 560 5.45 -17.38 -21.15
CA THR A 560 4.00 -17.23 -21.31
C THR A 560 3.59 -15.78 -21.53
N TYR A 561 4.22 -14.84 -20.81
CA TYR A 561 4.03 -13.41 -21.01
C TYR A 561 4.42 -12.99 -22.44
N ALA A 562 5.62 -13.37 -22.88
CA ALA A 562 6.10 -13.06 -24.23
C ALA A 562 5.17 -13.63 -25.33
N LEU A 563 4.67 -14.85 -25.15
CA LEU A 563 3.69 -15.44 -26.08
C LEU A 563 2.36 -14.68 -26.12
N ASN A 564 1.87 -14.21 -24.98
CA ASN A 564 0.64 -13.40 -24.93
C ASN A 564 0.84 -12.06 -25.63
N GLU A 565 2.00 -11.42 -25.46
CA GLU A 565 2.33 -10.18 -26.14
C GLU A 565 2.40 -10.37 -27.67
N VAL A 566 3.04 -11.45 -28.14
CA VAL A 566 3.05 -11.83 -29.57
C VAL A 566 1.62 -12.03 -30.09
N LYS A 567 0.73 -12.67 -29.32
CA LYS A 567 -0.67 -12.88 -29.73
C LYS A 567 -1.42 -11.55 -29.85
N ILE A 568 -1.22 -10.62 -28.90
CA ILE A 568 -1.82 -9.28 -28.94
C ILE A 568 -1.33 -8.51 -30.16
N LEU A 569 -0.02 -8.50 -30.41
CA LEU A 569 0.58 -7.83 -31.57
C LEU A 569 0.12 -8.45 -32.91
N LYS A 570 0.01 -9.78 -32.99
CA LYS A 570 -0.56 -10.46 -34.17
C LYS A 570 -2.03 -10.10 -34.38
N ALA A 571 -2.83 -10.05 -33.31
CA ALA A 571 -4.23 -9.65 -33.38
C ALA A 571 -4.39 -8.18 -33.80
N ALA A 572 -3.54 -7.29 -33.30
CA ALA A 572 -3.49 -5.89 -33.71
C ALA A 572 -3.12 -5.77 -35.20
N SER A 573 -2.04 -6.43 -35.65
CA SER A 573 -1.62 -6.45 -37.06
C SER A 573 -2.73 -6.97 -37.99
N GLN A 574 -3.45 -8.03 -37.60
CA GLN A 574 -4.58 -8.55 -38.37
C GLN A 574 -5.78 -7.59 -38.43
N LYS A 575 -6.08 -6.87 -37.34
CA LYS A 575 -7.10 -5.81 -37.34
C LYS A 575 -6.72 -4.64 -38.24
N PHE A 576 -5.46 -4.21 -38.20
CA PHE A 576 -4.95 -3.16 -39.08
C PHE A 576 -4.97 -3.57 -40.55
N LYS A 577 -4.58 -4.81 -40.89
CA LYS A 577 -4.70 -5.34 -42.27
C LYS A 577 -6.15 -5.37 -42.76
N LYS A 578 -7.10 -5.85 -41.94
CA LYS A 578 -8.53 -5.80 -42.29
C LYS A 578 -9.06 -4.38 -42.45
N GLY A 579 -8.60 -3.43 -41.65
CA GLY A 579 -8.94 -2.00 -41.78
C GLY A 579 -8.41 -1.39 -43.08
N SER A 580 -7.14 -1.67 -43.42
CA SER A 580 -6.52 -1.32 -44.69
C SER A 580 -7.29 -1.88 -45.89
N ASP A 581 -7.64 -3.17 -45.86
CA ASP A 581 -8.36 -3.85 -46.94
C ASP A 581 -9.82 -3.38 -47.08
N SER A 582 -10.43 -2.89 -46.01
CA SER A 582 -11.76 -2.23 -46.07
C SER A 582 -11.69 -0.79 -46.60
N SER A 583 -10.55 -0.10 -46.42
CA SER A 583 -10.32 1.25 -46.97
C SER A 583 -9.92 1.23 -48.45
N SER A 584 -9.35 0.12 -48.94
CA SER A 584 -9.02 -0.05 -50.36
C SER A 584 -10.25 -0.26 -51.24
N THR A 585 -11.43 -0.53 -50.67
CA THR A 585 -12.72 -0.55 -51.39
C THR A 585 -13.34 0.85 -51.54
N GLN A 586 -12.74 1.90 -50.97
CA GLN A 586 -13.15 3.31 -51.13
C GLN A 586 -12.06 4.20 -51.75
N LYS A 587 -11.08 3.61 -52.45
CA LYS A 587 -10.09 4.35 -53.25
C LYS A 587 -10.56 4.60 -54.69
N GLU A 588 -11.68 5.31 -54.82
CA GLU A 588 -11.98 6.13 -55.99
C GLU A 588 -12.55 7.47 -55.53
N THR A 589 -11.73 8.26 -54.82
CA THR A 589 -11.63 9.73 -54.94
C THR A 589 -10.78 10.29 -53.80
N LYS A 590 -9.84 11.17 -54.18
CA LYS A 590 -8.97 12.04 -53.35
C LYS A 590 -7.53 11.55 -53.17
N ALA A 591 -6.70 11.96 -54.14
CA ALA A 591 -5.30 12.28 -53.91
C ALA A 591 -5.23 13.44 -52.91
N GLY A 592 -4.69 13.18 -51.72
CA GLY A 592 -4.59 14.17 -50.64
C GLY A 592 -3.72 13.74 -49.46
N ASN A 593 -3.69 12.45 -49.10
CA ASN A 593 -2.99 12.00 -47.89
C ASN A 593 -1.94 10.91 -48.21
N SER A 594 -0.88 11.26 -48.95
CA SER A 594 0.26 10.35 -49.15
C SER A 594 1.12 10.20 -47.88
N GLU A 595 1.10 11.19 -46.99
CA GLU A 595 1.82 11.14 -45.71
C GLU A 595 1.17 10.16 -44.73
N ASP A 596 -0.15 10.20 -44.53
CA ASP A 596 -0.85 9.24 -43.65
C ASP A 596 -0.73 7.78 -44.12
N LEU A 597 -0.65 7.55 -45.44
CA LEU A 597 -0.44 6.22 -46.01
C LEU A 597 0.99 5.72 -45.79
N ASN A 598 1.98 6.61 -45.82
CA ASN A 598 3.36 6.28 -45.51
C ASN A 598 3.54 6.05 -44.00
N GLU A 599 2.92 6.86 -43.15
CA GLU A 599 2.92 6.68 -41.69
C GLU A 599 2.23 5.38 -41.28
N ALA A 600 1.13 5.00 -41.95
CA ALA A 600 0.50 3.70 -41.75
C ALA A 600 1.38 2.53 -42.21
N ALA A 601 2.12 2.69 -43.32
CA ALA A 601 3.05 1.66 -43.81
C ALA A 601 4.26 1.49 -42.89
N ASP A 602 4.79 2.59 -42.35
CA ASP A 602 5.91 2.59 -41.40
C ASP A 602 5.48 1.95 -40.06
N ASN A 603 4.29 2.27 -39.54
CA ASN A 603 3.74 1.62 -38.36
C ASN A 603 3.55 0.10 -38.55
N VAL A 604 3.12 -0.35 -39.74
CA VAL A 604 3.02 -1.78 -40.07
C VAL A 604 4.41 -2.43 -40.07
N ARG A 605 5.42 -1.75 -40.61
CA ARG A 605 6.80 -2.23 -40.67
C ARG A 605 7.41 -2.38 -39.28
N ASP A 606 7.20 -1.39 -38.41
CA ASP A 606 7.65 -1.40 -37.02
C ASP A 606 7.01 -2.54 -36.21
N VAL A 607 5.70 -2.77 -36.37
CA VAL A 607 5.02 -3.90 -35.71
C VAL A 607 5.57 -5.24 -36.20
N GLN A 608 5.91 -5.35 -37.48
CA GLN A 608 6.42 -6.58 -38.08
C GLN A 608 7.88 -6.86 -37.67
N ASP A 609 8.69 -5.82 -37.52
CA ASP A 609 10.06 -5.90 -36.99
C ASP A 609 10.09 -6.21 -35.49
N ASN A 610 9.16 -5.68 -34.71
CA ASN A 610 9.02 -6.04 -33.30
C ASN A 610 8.58 -7.49 -33.11
N LEU A 611 7.67 -7.99 -33.97
CA LEU A 611 7.27 -9.40 -33.99
C LEU A 611 8.42 -10.34 -34.36
N SER A 612 9.30 -9.96 -35.30
CA SER A 612 10.45 -10.79 -35.71
C SER A 612 11.51 -10.85 -34.60
N LYS A 613 11.84 -9.71 -33.99
CA LYS A 613 12.73 -9.63 -32.81
C LYS A 613 12.20 -10.48 -31.67
N LEU A 614 10.94 -10.36 -31.31
CA LEU A 614 10.35 -11.10 -30.19
C LEU A 614 10.31 -12.62 -30.45
N ASN A 615 10.00 -13.06 -31.68
CA ASN A 615 10.09 -14.47 -32.06
C ASN A 615 11.52 -15.02 -31.97
N SER A 616 12.53 -14.23 -32.35
CA SER A 616 13.93 -14.64 -32.23
C SER A 616 14.35 -14.81 -30.75
N THR A 617 13.87 -13.93 -29.86
CA THR A 617 14.09 -14.05 -28.42
C THR A 617 13.40 -15.29 -27.84
N ILE A 618 12.19 -15.59 -28.29
CA ILE A 618 11.45 -16.80 -27.90
C ILE A 618 12.17 -18.08 -28.34
N GLU A 619 12.69 -18.13 -29.57
CA GLU A 619 13.50 -19.28 -30.04
C GLU A 619 14.83 -19.40 -29.28
N GLY A 620 15.47 -18.27 -28.95
CA GLY A 620 16.64 -18.25 -28.07
C GLY A 620 16.36 -18.80 -26.67
N MET A 621 15.21 -18.44 -26.08
CA MET A 621 14.77 -18.97 -24.78
C MET A 621 14.43 -20.48 -24.86
N LYS A 622 13.81 -20.94 -25.95
CA LYS A 622 13.55 -22.38 -26.18
C LYS A 622 14.85 -23.19 -26.28
N LEU A 623 15.85 -22.67 -27.00
CA LEU A 623 17.18 -23.31 -27.08
C LEU A 623 17.90 -23.32 -25.73
N GLY A 624 17.81 -22.22 -24.97
CA GLY A 624 18.33 -22.14 -23.60
C GLY A 624 17.70 -23.18 -22.67
N PHE A 625 16.37 -23.32 -22.72
CA PHE A 625 15.64 -24.36 -21.97
C PHE A 625 16.05 -25.77 -22.42
N LYS A 626 16.20 -26.01 -23.73
CA LYS A 626 16.54 -27.35 -24.24
C LYS A 626 17.96 -27.80 -23.87
N ASN A 627 18.90 -26.85 -23.76
CA ASN A 627 20.29 -27.12 -23.36
C ASN A 627 20.49 -27.23 -21.84
N TYR A 628 19.51 -26.83 -21.03
CA TYR A 628 19.55 -26.95 -19.56
C TYR A 628 18.95 -28.28 -19.06
N PHE A 629 18.14 -28.95 -19.88
CA PHE A 629 17.44 -30.20 -19.56
C PHE A 629 18.03 -31.44 -20.28
N MET A 630 19.23 -31.32 -20.86
CA MET A 630 20.12 -32.43 -21.25
C MET A 630 21.41 -32.31 -20.46
#